data_AF-A0A7L2AB20-F1
#
_entry.id   AF-A0A7L2AB20-F1
#
_cell.length_a   1.000
_cell.length_b   1.000
_cell.length_c   1.000
_cell.angle_alpha   90.00
_cell.angle_beta   90.00
_cell.angle_gamma   90.00
#
_symmetry.space_group_name_H-M   'P 1'
#
loop_
_entity.id
_entity.type
_entity.pdbx_description
1 polymer ?
#
loop_
_entity_poly.entity_id
_entity_poly.type
_entity_poly.pdbx_seq_one_letter_code
_entity_poly.pdbx_strand_id
1 'polypeptide(L)'
;MKVLLLLLLSPLQGAGASRCWEDDFSFCGDRNQTQKSFVIYKHNSANISIRNTAQALMIQSPFTPNATNSYKYNLPPTLGRYRFCVYWFKANRTMKLVYGKQSFLLGRGASSSVTRGNESHKTERTDIFNVSHMSKDGKNTSLGSSDEYSFPVSPENIPVWEQDVEKELTTLDSLIAQHPAPAMGAMEQLALRLKLGELEKTLARVELNGQNQTFGKATVHATVLRVQPTQAPPHLAFASQREESGEVHGFKVDLPSSLFVMAEEGEEVVEHRVLLMDINSQTMFQDENSSHILGDKVVGISLVDMVVANLSDPVVLTFFHDQLPHNVTPLCVFWQEDTTAQAGSWDSYGCTTVTGTSQTDCRCNHLTYFAVLMVSSPEITYVHRDYLSIITYIGCMISALASICTIFFLYFRSKQRDQITSMHIHMNLLGAIFLLDVTFLISEQLASSSSEAVCRAGGLFLHFSLLSCLTWMGIEGYNLYRLVIEVFNAYHDHFLLKLCLVGWGLPFFCVMLIFLSSWTNYGPFSIPVYESVGGKSTNATICWITSPLIHNVVNLGFFSLVFLFNSVMLGAMVREILRQNKKGHKLKHALALFGLSILLGIPWVLVFFSFSSGVFRLVTLYTFTIINSLQG
;
A
#
# COMPACT_ATOMS: atom_id res chain seq x y z
N MET A 1 44.57 -61.52 27.70
CA MET A 1 46.00 -61.23 27.45
C MET A 1 46.20 -61.31 25.95
N LYS A 2 46.16 -60.18 25.25
CA LYS A 2 47.35 -59.35 24.95
C LYS A 2 48.43 -60.17 24.22
N VAL A 3 48.71 -59.69 22.99
CA VAL A 3 50.07 -59.44 22.48
C VAL A 3 50.76 -60.70 21.93
N LEU A 4 51.34 -60.77 20.72
CA LEU A 4 51.83 -59.81 19.73
C LEU A 4 52.11 -60.68 18.47
N LEU A 5 51.72 -60.30 17.25
CA LEU A 5 52.47 -59.41 16.36
C LEU A 5 53.57 -60.14 15.59
N LEU A 6 53.28 -60.44 14.32
CA LEU A 6 54.17 -60.35 13.16
C LEU A 6 53.45 -61.04 12.02
N LEU A 7 52.72 -60.27 11.20
CA LEU A 7 52.36 -60.57 9.80
C LEU A 7 51.61 -59.35 9.24
N LEU A 8 52.34 -58.23 9.16
CA LEU A 8 52.05 -57.11 8.27
C LEU A 8 53.32 -56.87 7.45
N LEU A 9 53.12 -56.43 6.19
CA LEU A 9 54.09 -56.18 5.09
C LEU A 9 54.25 -57.43 4.19
N SER A 10 53.71 -57.51 2.96
CA SER A 10 53.74 -56.54 1.85
C SER A 10 52.89 -57.07 0.65
N PRO A 11 52.63 -56.27 -0.41
CA PRO A 11 51.33 -56.21 -1.09
C PRO A 11 51.22 -57.03 -2.39
N LEU A 12 50.02 -57.50 -2.72
CA LEU A 12 49.64 -57.93 -4.07
C LEU A 12 48.84 -56.85 -4.79
N GLN A 13 49.28 -56.56 -6.00
CA GLN A 13 48.67 -55.69 -7.00
C GLN A 13 47.27 -56.14 -7.40
N GLY A 14 46.41 -55.16 -7.71
CA GLY A 14 45.31 -55.33 -8.65
C GLY A 14 43.93 -55.04 -8.06
N ALA A 15 43.42 -53.83 -8.32
CA ALA A 15 42.04 -53.51 -8.70
C ALA A 15 41.66 -52.07 -8.31
N GLY A 16 41.40 -51.24 -9.32
CA GLY A 16 40.30 -50.28 -9.36
C GLY A 16 40.21 -49.23 -8.25
N ALA A 17 40.91 -48.11 -8.43
CA ALA A 17 40.52 -46.85 -7.80
C ALA A 17 40.23 -45.81 -8.89
N SER A 18 39.02 -45.82 -9.42
CA SER A 18 38.42 -44.68 -10.09
C SER A 18 37.14 -44.31 -9.34
N ARG A 19 37.20 -43.27 -8.51
CA ARG A 19 36.00 -42.55 -8.08
C ARG A 19 35.33 -42.03 -9.36
N CYS A 20 34.28 -42.72 -9.80
CA CYS A 20 33.45 -42.27 -10.89
C CYS A 20 32.69 -41.04 -10.37
N TRP A 21 33.12 -39.85 -10.79
CA TRP A 21 32.29 -38.67 -10.64
C TRP A 21 31.19 -38.81 -11.68
N GLU A 22 29.93 -38.93 -11.25
CA GLU A 22 28.78 -38.83 -12.15
C GLU A 22 28.82 -37.46 -12.82
N ASP A 23 29.06 -37.44 -14.12
CA ASP A 23 29.01 -36.27 -14.98
C ASP A 23 27.60 -36.10 -15.56
N ASP A 24 26.99 -34.93 -15.37
CA ASP A 24 25.64 -34.62 -15.87
C ASP A 24 25.59 -34.48 -17.40
N PHE A 25 26.72 -34.12 -18.01
CA PHE A 25 26.90 -34.11 -19.45
C PHE A 25 28.34 -34.47 -19.80
N SER A 26 28.51 -35.39 -20.76
CA SER A 26 29.79 -35.60 -21.44
C SER A 26 29.66 -35.69 -22.94
N PHE A 27 30.69 -35.16 -23.60
CA PHE A 27 30.90 -35.28 -25.03
C PHE A 27 32.34 -35.73 -25.28
N CYS A 28 32.53 -36.86 -25.94
CA CYS A 28 33.84 -37.37 -26.31
C CYS A 28 33.96 -37.53 -27.82
N GLY A 29 35.15 -37.32 -28.36
CA GLY A 29 35.44 -37.55 -29.77
C GLY A 29 36.94 -37.59 -30.05
N ASP A 30 37.30 -38.05 -31.24
CA ASP A 30 38.65 -38.08 -31.75
C ASP A 30 38.86 -36.93 -32.75
N ARG A 31 39.85 -36.09 -32.47
CA ARG A 31 40.25 -34.96 -33.30
C ARG A 31 41.60 -35.22 -33.95
N ASN A 32 41.70 -34.99 -35.26
CA ASN A 32 42.99 -35.04 -35.96
C ASN A 32 43.64 -33.64 -35.97
N GLN A 33 44.76 -33.49 -35.27
CA GLN A 33 45.48 -32.22 -35.17
C GLN A 33 46.59 -32.16 -36.20
N THR A 34 46.36 -31.39 -37.28
CA THR A 34 47.28 -31.24 -38.42
C THR A 34 48.24 -30.06 -38.29
N GLN A 35 47.94 -29.11 -37.41
CA GLN A 35 48.77 -27.93 -37.14
C GLN A 35 48.65 -27.48 -35.67
N LYS A 36 49.46 -26.48 -35.27
CA LYS A 36 49.37 -25.89 -33.93
C LYS A 36 47.97 -25.33 -33.70
N SER A 37 47.33 -25.78 -32.63
CA SER A 37 45.92 -25.52 -32.38
C SER A 37 45.67 -25.01 -30.95
N PHE A 38 44.50 -24.41 -30.74
CA PHE A 38 44.07 -23.87 -29.46
C PHE A 38 42.68 -24.36 -29.09
N VAL A 39 42.31 -24.25 -27.82
CA VAL A 39 40.92 -24.35 -27.37
C VAL A 39 40.43 -22.93 -27.11
N ILE A 40 39.27 -22.60 -27.67
CA ILE A 40 38.60 -21.32 -27.45
C ILE A 40 37.28 -21.61 -26.74
N TYR A 41 37.14 -21.12 -25.52
CA TYR A 41 35.92 -21.26 -24.73
C TYR A 41 35.20 -19.91 -24.62
N LYS A 42 33.93 -19.88 -25.02
CA LYS A 42 33.09 -18.67 -25.07
C LYS A 42 31.72 -18.91 -24.43
N HIS A 43 31.08 -17.83 -24.01
CA HIS A 43 29.70 -17.89 -23.56
C HIS A 43 28.72 -18.10 -24.73
N ASN A 44 27.69 -18.91 -24.53
CA ASN A 44 26.50 -19.01 -25.38
C ASN A 44 25.28 -19.22 -24.49
N SER A 45 24.24 -18.40 -24.65
CA SER A 45 23.12 -18.30 -23.72
C SER A 45 22.09 -19.44 -23.79
N ALA A 46 22.16 -20.32 -24.80
CA ALA A 46 21.09 -21.32 -25.03
C ALA A 46 21.59 -22.77 -25.13
N ASN A 47 22.78 -22.98 -25.71
CA ASN A 47 23.21 -24.31 -26.13
C ASN A 47 24.66 -24.58 -25.72
N ILE A 48 25.00 -25.86 -25.51
CA ILE A 48 26.40 -26.32 -25.54
C ILE A 48 26.75 -26.60 -27.00
N SER A 49 27.64 -25.79 -27.59
CA SER A 49 28.09 -26.00 -28.97
C SER A 49 29.58 -26.35 -29.01
N ILE A 50 29.92 -27.39 -29.76
CA ILE A 50 31.31 -27.82 -29.98
C ILE A 50 31.57 -27.78 -31.47
N ARG A 51 32.51 -26.93 -31.88
CA ARG A 51 32.87 -26.71 -33.27
C ARG A 51 34.37 -26.92 -33.46
N ASN A 52 34.74 -27.67 -34.49
CA ASN A 52 36.11 -27.99 -34.80
C ASN A 52 36.59 -27.33 -36.11
N THR A 53 37.81 -26.81 -36.05
CA THR A 53 38.54 -26.31 -37.20
C THR A 53 39.99 -26.80 -37.12
N ALA A 54 40.74 -26.68 -38.22
CA ALA A 54 42.16 -27.02 -38.21
C ALA A 54 42.97 -26.18 -37.19
N GLN A 55 42.56 -24.95 -36.87
CA GLN A 55 43.30 -24.01 -36.01
C GLN A 55 42.82 -24.00 -34.55
N ALA A 56 41.56 -24.33 -34.30
CA ALA A 56 40.99 -24.27 -32.96
C ALA A 56 39.83 -25.25 -32.76
N LEU A 57 39.71 -25.74 -31.52
CA LEU A 57 38.52 -26.38 -30.98
C LEU A 57 37.72 -25.32 -30.21
N MET A 58 36.58 -24.93 -30.76
CA MET A 58 35.68 -23.93 -30.17
C MET A 58 34.61 -24.63 -29.34
N ILE A 59 34.52 -24.28 -28.06
CA ILE A 59 33.50 -24.78 -27.14
C ILE A 59 32.71 -23.57 -26.65
N GLN A 60 31.39 -23.62 -26.73
CA GLN A 60 30.53 -22.60 -26.17
C GLN A 60 29.49 -23.23 -25.25
N SER A 61 29.18 -22.57 -24.14
CA SER A 61 28.16 -23.04 -23.20
C SER A 61 27.59 -21.88 -22.36
N PRO A 62 26.43 -22.08 -21.71
CA PRO A 62 25.84 -21.06 -20.83
C PRO A 62 26.52 -20.97 -19.46
N PHE A 63 27.42 -21.91 -19.13
CA PHE A 63 28.00 -22.05 -17.79
C PHE A 63 29.22 -21.17 -17.52
N THR A 64 29.56 -20.25 -18.43
CA THR A 64 30.64 -19.29 -18.22
C THR A 64 30.18 -18.15 -17.29
N PRO A 65 30.95 -17.81 -16.24
CA PRO A 65 30.56 -16.77 -15.29
C PRO A 65 30.63 -15.33 -15.84
N ASN A 66 31.18 -15.11 -17.03
CA ASN A 66 31.22 -13.78 -17.65
C ASN A 66 31.03 -13.88 -19.17
N ALA A 67 29.93 -13.31 -19.68
CA ALA A 67 29.55 -13.36 -21.08
C ALA A 67 30.55 -12.66 -22.03
N THR A 68 31.36 -11.76 -21.49
CA THR A 68 32.30 -10.92 -22.26
C THR A 68 33.65 -11.60 -22.51
N ASN A 69 33.97 -12.64 -21.74
CA ASN A 69 35.30 -13.26 -21.77
C ASN A 69 35.36 -14.43 -22.75
N SER A 70 36.41 -14.42 -23.59
CA SER A 70 36.84 -15.56 -24.38
C SER A 70 38.10 -16.13 -23.76
N TYR A 71 38.08 -17.40 -23.36
CA TYR A 71 39.23 -18.07 -22.78
C TYR A 71 39.97 -18.85 -23.87
N LYS A 72 41.29 -18.69 -23.93
CA LYS A 72 42.14 -19.38 -24.90
C LYS A 72 43.15 -20.27 -24.18
N TYR A 73 43.15 -21.56 -24.52
CA TYR A 73 44.09 -22.55 -23.98
C TYR A 73 44.96 -23.13 -25.09
N ASN A 74 46.26 -23.29 -24.84
CA ASN A 74 47.18 -23.89 -25.79
C ASN A 74 47.06 -25.42 -25.74
N LEU A 75 46.86 -26.07 -26.89
CA LEU A 75 46.90 -27.53 -27.00
C LEU A 75 48.35 -28.05 -27.11
N PRO A 76 48.58 -29.36 -26.89
CA PRO A 76 49.89 -29.98 -27.08
C PRO A 76 50.48 -29.65 -28.46
N PRO A 77 51.80 -29.37 -28.57
CA PRO A 77 52.44 -29.02 -29.84
C PRO A 77 52.62 -30.21 -30.79
N THR A 78 52.55 -31.44 -30.27
CA THR A 78 52.68 -32.67 -31.07
C THR A 78 51.47 -32.86 -31.98
N LEU A 79 51.72 -33.20 -33.25
CA LEU A 79 50.70 -33.43 -34.26
C LEU A 79 50.21 -34.88 -34.21
N GLY A 80 48.95 -35.12 -34.55
CA GLY A 80 48.36 -36.45 -34.59
C GLY A 80 46.92 -36.51 -34.09
N ARG A 81 46.42 -37.72 -33.90
CA ARG A 81 45.05 -37.98 -33.46
C ARG A 81 44.96 -37.95 -31.93
N TYR A 82 44.09 -37.08 -31.42
CA TYR A 82 43.82 -36.93 -29.99
C TYR A 82 42.38 -37.28 -29.68
N ARG A 83 42.17 -38.14 -28.69
CA ARG A 83 40.86 -38.27 -28.05
C ARG A 83 40.67 -37.14 -27.05
N PHE A 84 39.52 -36.51 -27.08
CA PHE A 84 39.14 -35.49 -26.11
C PHE A 84 37.74 -35.74 -25.57
N CYS A 85 37.50 -35.28 -24.35
CA CYS A 85 36.22 -35.35 -23.68
C CYS A 85 35.94 -34.05 -22.94
N VAL A 86 34.74 -33.53 -23.13
CA VAL A 86 34.19 -32.35 -22.46
C VAL A 86 33.18 -32.83 -21.44
N TYR A 87 33.35 -32.43 -20.19
CA TYR A 87 32.51 -32.81 -19.05
C TYR A 87 31.89 -31.58 -18.41
N TRP A 88 30.62 -31.69 -18.03
CA TRP A 88 29.94 -30.76 -17.14
C TRP A 88 29.50 -31.50 -15.89
N PHE A 89 29.92 -30.97 -14.73
CA PHE A 89 29.51 -31.47 -13.43
C PHE A 89 28.56 -30.46 -12.81
N LYS A 90 27.27 -30.77 -12.66
CA LYS A 90 26.28 -29.87 -12.05
C LYS A 90 26.57 -29.68 -10.57
N ALA A 91 26.95 -30.74 -9.86
CA ALA A 91 27.28 -30.69 -8.43
C ALA A 91 28.47 -29.75 -8.12
N ASN A 92 29.55 -29.85 -8.92
CA ASN A 92 30.74 -29.03 -8.74
C ASN A 92 30.72 -27.74 -9.59
N ARG A 93 29.70 -27.56 -10.43
CA ARG A 93 29.50 -26.45 -11.39
C ARG A 93 30.74 -26.14 -12.20
N THR A 94 31.40 -27.18 -12.72
CA THR A 94 32.66 -27.06 -13.46
C THR A 94 32.56 -27.68 -14.84
N MET A 95 33.07 -26.94 -15.83
CA MET A 95 33.27 -27.44 -17.19
C MET A 95 34.73 -27.85 -17.36
N LYS A 96 34.98 -29.10 -17.70
CA LYS A 96 36.33 -29.66 -17.82
C LYS A 96 36.53 -30.25 -19.21
N LEU A 97 37.64 -29.91 -19.86
CA LEU A 97 38.09 -30.53 -21.09
C LEU A 97 39.31 -31.41 -20.79
N VAL A 98 39.23 -32.69 -21.12
CA VAL A 98 40.38 -33.60 -21.17
C VAL A 98 40.76 -33.77 -22.63
N TYR A 99 42.00 -33.46 -23.00
CA TYR A 99 42.51 -33.56 -24.37
C TYR A 99 43.82 -34.36 -24.35
N GLY A 100 43.78 -35.62 -24.82
CA GLY A 100 44.88 -36.57 -24.68
C GLY A 100 45.25 -36.79 -23.21
N LYS A 101 46.44 -36.34 -22.80
CA LYS A 101 46.95 -36.42 -21.41
C LYS A 101 46.78 -35.13 -20.61
N GLN A 102 46.32 -34.04 -21.24
CA GLN A 102 46.16 -32.74 -20.59
C GLN A 102 44.70 -32.52 -20.17
N SER A 103 44.50 -31.82 -19.06
CA SER A 103 43.17 -31.42 -18.59
C SER A 103 43.10 -29.92 -18.37
N PHE A 104 42.05 -29.30 -18.90
CA PHE A 104 41.77 -27.87 -18.81
C PHE A 104 40.47 -27.68 -18.06
N LEU A 105 40.48 -26.80 -17.05
CA LEU A 105 39.26 -26.28 -16.44
C LEU A 105 38.82 -25.06 -17.26
N LEU A 106 37.71 -25.19 -17.96
CA LEU A 106 37.21 -24.16 -18.86
C LEU A 106 36.51 -23.07 -18.05
N GLY A 107 36.87 -21.80 -18.29
CA GLY A 107 36.27 -20.63 -17.62
C GLY A 107 36.94 -20.19 -16.31
N ARG A 108 38.01 -20.86 -15.84
CA ARG A 108 38.87 -20.42 -14.73
C ARG A 108 40.36 -20.47 -15.13
N GLY A 109 41.15 -19.46 -14.76
CA GLY A 109 42.61 -19.40 -15.01
C GLY A 109 43.05 -18.47 -16.16
N ALA A 110 44.35 -18.11 -16.16
CA ALA A 110 44.98 -16.98 -16.86
C ALA A 110 44.37 -16.61 -18.22
N SER A 111 43.71 -15.45 -18.23
CA SER A 111 43.17 -14.80 -19.42
C SER A 111 44.29 -14.36 -20.36
N SER A 112 44.24 -14.78 -21.62
CA SER A 112 44.71 -13.91 -22.70
C SER A 112 43.44 -13.36 -23.36
N SER A 113 43.14 -12.08 -23.11
CA SER A 113 42.01 -11.41 -23.76
C SER A 113 42.24 -11.41 -25.26
N VAL A 114 41.49 -12.23 -25.99
CA VAL A 114 41.39 -12.07 -27.44
C VAL A 114 40.34 -10.99 -27.67
N THR A 115 40.79 -9.78 -28.02
CA THR A 115 39.91 -8.70 -28.49
C THR A 115 39.05 -9.23 -29.62
N ARG A 116 37.76 -8.88 -29.60
CA ARG A 116 36.74 -9.27 -30.59
C ARG A 116 37.05 -8.64 -31.95
N GLY A 117 38.11 -9.11 -32.61
CA GLY A 117 38.37 -8.86 -34.02
C GLY A 117 37.45 -9.74 -34.85
N ASN A 118 36.93 -9.19 -35.96
CA ASN A 118 36.19 -9.93 -36.98
C ASN A 118 37.04 -11.10 -37.51
N GLU A 119 36.98 -12.27 -36.87
CA GLU A 119 37.44 -13.52 -37.48
C GLU A 119 36.31 -14.03 -38.39
N SER A 120 36.04 -13.28 -39.45
CA SER A 120 35.30 -13.74 -40.64
C SER A 120 36.26 -14.37 -41.66
N HIS A 121 37.30 -15.06 -41.19
CA HIS A 121 38.13 -15.88 -42.07
C HIS A 121 37.43 -17.23 -42.23
N LYS A 122 37.21 -17.64 -43.49
CA LYS A 122 36.79 -18.99 -43.88
C LYS A 122 37.84 -19.99 -43.39
N THR A 123 37.74 -20.42 -42.13
CA THR A 123 38.60 -21.46 -41.57
C THR A 123 38.09 -22.80 -42.05
N GLU A 124 38.97 -23.58 -42.68
CA GLU A 124 38.68 -24.93 -43.16
C GLU A 124 38.21 -25.79 -41.97
N ARG A 125 36.94 -26.21 -42.03
CA ARG A 125 36.28 -26.96 -40.97
C ARG A 125 36.67 -28.42 -41.09
N THR A 126 36.88 -29.08 -39.96
CA THR A 126 37.35 -30.46 -39.94
C THR A 126 36.48 -31.30 -39.03
N ASP A 127 36.14 -32.50 -39.49
CA ASP A 127 35.24 -33.38 -38.76
C ASP A 127 35.86 -33.91 -37.47
N ILE A 128 35.01 -34.15 -36.49
CA ILE A 128 35.31 -34.89 -35.28
C ILE A 128 34.85 -36.33 -35.50
N PHE A 129 35.71 -37.30 -35.20
CA PHE A 129 35.46 -38.72 -35.44
C PHE A 129 35.09 -39.45 -34.14
N ASN A 130 34.44 -40.61 -34.25
CA ASN A 130 34.10 -41.47 -33.10
C ASN A 130 33.41 -40.70 -31.95
N VAL A 131 32.39 -39.93 -32.28
CA VAL A 131 31.73 -39.04 -31.32
C VAL A 131 30.72 -39.80 -30.49
N SER A 132 30.75 -39.56 -29.17
CA SER A 132 29.82 -40.12 -28.20
C SER A 132 29.38 -39.05 -27.21
N HIS A 133 28.10 -39.00 -26.91
CA HIS A 133 27.51 -38.03 -25.98
C HIS A 133 26.63 -38.73 -24.94
N MET A 134 26.70 -38.26 -23.70
CA MET A 134 25.88 -38.69 -22.59
C MET A 134 25.28 -37.46 -21.90
N SER A 135 23.97 -37.51 -21.69
CA SER A 135 23.21 -36.55 -20.85
C SER A 135 22.50 -37.34 -19.75
N LYS A 136 21.93 -36.64 -18.78
CA LYS A 136 21.34 -37.12 -17.51
C LYS A 136 20.50 -38.42 -17.56
N ASP A 137 19.96 -38.81 -18.72
CA ASP A 137 19.23 -40.07 -18.96
C ASP A 137 20.12 -41.32 -19.13
N GLY A 138 21.43 -41.23 -18.87
CA GLY A 138 22.31 -42.38 -18.64
C GLY A 138 22.63 -43.27 -19.86
N LYS A 139 22.21 -42.91 -21.08
CA LYS A 139 22.54 -43.65 -22.30
C LYS A 139 23.63 -42.96 -23.11
N ASN A 140 24.78 -43.63 -23.23
CA ASN A 140 25.85 -43.21 -24.13
C ASN A 140 25.40 -43.36 -25.60
N THR A 141 25.22 -42.24 -26.28
CA THR A 141 24.72 -42.18 -27.66
C THR A 141 25.86 -41.86 -28.61
N SER A 142 26.12 -42.74 -29.59
CA SER A 142 27.09 -42.46 -30.65
C SER A 142 26.49 -41.54 -31.72
N LEU A 143 27.25 -40.53 -32.15
CA LEU A 143 26.84 -39.56 -33.16
C LEU A 143 27.72 -39.70 -34.41
N GLY A 144 27.16 -39.34 -35.58
CA GLY A 144 27.92 -39.29 -36.84
C GLY A 144 29.02 -38.22 -36.81
N SER A 145 30.04 -38.39 -37.65
CA SER A 145 31.12 -37.41 -37.80
C SER A 145 30.62 -36.10 -38.41
N SER A 146 30.99 -34.99 -37.78
CA SER A 146 30.60 -33.63 -38.14
C SER A 146 31.65 -32.65 -37.62
N ASP A 147 31.73 -31.48 -38.24
CA ASP A 147 32.57 -30.35 -37.81
C ASP A 147 31.94 -29.57 -36.65
N GLU A 148 30.63 -29.73 -36.43
CA GLU A 148 29.86 -28.98 -35.43
C GLU A 148 28.76 -29.82 -34.78
N TYR A 149 28.61 -29.65 -33.47
CA TYR A 149 27.56 -30.24 -32.64
C TYR A 149 26.95 -29.18 -31.74
N SER A 150 25.64 -29.24 -31.52
CA SER A 150 24.91 -28.34 -30.64
C SER A 150 23.90 -29.12 -29.81
N PHE A 151 23.92 -28.92 -28.50
CA PHE A 151 23.04 -29.57 -27.54
C PHE A 151 22.22 -28.50 -26.80
N PRO A 152 20.88 -28.52 -26.89
CA PRO A 152 20.04 -27.57 -26.16
C PRO A 152 20.09 -27.86 -24.66
N VAL A 153 20.10 -26.81 -23.84
CA VAL A 153 20.05 -26.91 -22.38
C VAL A 153 18.68 -26.42 -21.89
N SER A 154 18.04 -27.18 -21.00
CA SER A 154 16.77 -26.74 -20.40
C SER A 154 16.96 -25.44 -19.60
N PRO A 155 16.03 -24.46 -19.68
CA PRO A 155 16.15 -23.16 -19.01
C PRO A 155 16.36 -23.22 -17.49
N GLU A 156 15.83 -24.25 -16.84
CA GLU A 156 15.98 -24.49 -15.39
C GLU A 156 17.40 -24.88 -14.98
N ASN A 157 18.21 -25.42 -15.90
CA ASN A 157 19.58 -25.86 -15.63
C ASN A 157 20.62 -24.79 -15.98
N ILE A 158 20.20 -23.63 -16.49
CA ILE A 158 21.08 -22.51 -16.79
C ILE A 158 21.32 -21.73 -15.49
N PRO A 159 22.57 -21.57 -15.04
CA PRO A 159 22.88 -20.75 -13.87
C PRO A 159 22.56 -19.29 -14.15
N VAL A 160 22.08 -18.59 -13.12
CA VAL A 160 21.74 -17.18 -13.19
C VAL A 160 22.88 -16.41 -12.53
N TRP A 161 23.56 -15.57 -13.31
CA TRP A 161 24.71 -14.83 -12.80
C TRP A 161 24.31 -13.44 -12.30
N GLU A 162 25.17 -12.86 -11.48
CA GLU A 162 25.03 -11.48 -10.97
C GLU A 162 24.75 -10.46 -12.08
N GLN A 163 25.38 -10.60 -13.25
CA GLN A 163 25.18 -9.69 -14.38
C GLN A 163 23.76 -9.76 -14.96
N ASP A 164 23.11 -10.93 -14.90
CA ASP A 164 21.76 -11.13 -15.41
C ASP A 164 20.76 -10.41 -14.49
N VAL A 165 20.95 -10.54 -13.17
CA VAL A 165 20.17 -9.85 -12.14
C VAL A 165 20.33 -8.33 -12.23
N GLU A 166 21.57 -7.84 -12.32
CA GLU A 166 21.87 -6.40 -12.44
C GLU A 166 21.23 -5.79 -13.71
N LYS A 167 21.17 -6.55 -14.81
CA LYS A 167 20.50 -6.11 -16.04
C LYS A 167 18.98 -6.02 -15.87
N GLU A 168 18.35 -6.99 -15.22
CA GLU A 168 16.91 -6.95 -14.93
C GLU A 168 16.56 -5.80 -13.98
N LEU A 169 17.35 -5.61 -12.91
CA LEU A 169 17.21 -4.49 -11.99
C LEU A 169 17.34 -3.13 -12.70
N THR A 170 18.37 -2.95 -13.53
CA THR A 170 18.55 -1.71 -14.31
C THR A 170 17.35 -1.45 -15.23
N THR A 171 16.78 -2.52 -15.81
CA THR A 171 15.59 -2.41 -16.66
C THR A 171 14.37 -1.98 -15.83
N LEU A 172 14.17 -2.58 -14.66
CA LEU A 172 13.07 -2.23 -13.75
C LEU A 172 13.19 -0.79 -13.24
N ASP A 173 14.37 -0.38 -12.76
CA ASP A 173 14.66 0.99 -12.33
C ASP A 173 14.37 2.01 -13.45
N SER A 174 14.71 1.67 -14.70
CA SER A 174 14.44 2.55 -15.84
C SER A 174 12.95 2.72 -16.14
N LEU A 175 12.14 1.68 -15.91
CA LEU A 175 10.69 1.73 -16.09
C LEU A 175 10.02 2.57 -14.99
N ILE A 176 10.48 2.41 -13.75
CA ILE A 176 10.02 3.21 -12.60
C ILE A 176 10.35 4.69 -12.83
N ALA A 177 11.56 5.00 -13.29
CA ALA A 177 11.99 6.38 -13.54
C ALA A 177 11.22 7.07 -14.69
N GLN A 178 10.66 6.32 -15.64
CA GLN A 178 9.90 6.87 -16.77
C GLN A 178 8.50 7.36 -16.37
N HIS A 179 7.91 6.85 -15.28
CA HIS A 179 6.52 7.10 -14.90
C HIS A 179 6.40 7.54 -13.43
N PRO A 180 6.54 8.85 -13.13
CA PRO A 180 6.35 9.35 -11.77
C PRO A 180 4.90 9.20 -11.28
N ALA A 181 4.78 9.04 -9.97
CA ALA A 181 3.62 8.54 -9.21
C ALA A 181 2.20 9.07 -9.55
N PRO A 182 1.91 10.35 -9.87
CA PRO A 182 0.51 10.80 -9.85
C PRO A 182 -0.29 10.54 -11.15
N ALA A 183 0.26 9.84 -12.15
CA ALA A 183 -0.38 9.70 -13.47
C ALA A 183 -0.26 8.31 -14.13
N MET A 184 0.24 7.29 -13.43
CA MET A 184 0.46 5.96 -14.01
C MET A 184 -0.84 5.13 -13.99
N GLY A 185 -1.21 4.52 -15.11
CA GLY A 185 -2.44 3.73 -15.22
C GLY A 185 -2.34 2.36 -14.54
N ALA A 186 -3.47 1.77 -14.15
CA ALA A 186 -3.52 0.46 -13.48
C ALA A 186 -2.80 -0.67 -14.28
N MET A 187 -2.87 -0.62 -15.62
CA MET A 187 -2.17 -1.56 -16.50
C MET A 187 -0.64 -1.45 -16.45
N GLU A 188 -0.11 -0.24 -16.29
CA GLU A 188 1.34 0.02 -16.19
C GLU A 188 1.86 -0.44 -14.82
N GLN A 189 1.09 -0.17 -13.75
CA GLN A 189 1.37 -0.69 -12.41
C GLN A 189 1.40 -2.23 -12.39
N LEU A 190 0.44 -2.89 -13.05
CA LEU A 190 0.43 -4.34 -13.18
C LEU A 190 1.66 -4.86 -13.95
N ALA A 191 2.07 -4.19 -15.03
CA ALA A 191 3.26 -4.57 -15.79
C ALA A 191 4.54 -4.48 -14.95
N LEU A 192 4.68 -3.46 -14.10
CA LEU A 192 5.79 -3.34 -13.16
C LEU A 192 5.79 -4.46 -12.12
N ARG A 193 4.63 -4.79 -11.53
CA ARG A 193 4.50 -5.89 -10.56
C ARG A 193 4.80 -7.26 -11.19
N LEU A 194 4.38 -7.50 -12.43
CA LEU A 194 4.75 -8.71 -13.17
C LEU A 194 6.27 -8.81 -13.42
N LYS A 195 6.93 -7.68 -13.70
CA LYS A 195 8.38 -7.62 -13.84
C LYS A 195 9.10 -7.83 -12.51
N LEU A 196 8.56 -7.32 -11.42
CA LEU A 196 9.07 -7.56 -10.07
C LEU A 196 9.00 -9.06 -9.71
N GLY A 197 7.88 -9.72 -10.02
CA GLY A 197 7.75 -11.17 -9.82
C GLY A 197 8.64 -12.02 -10.74
N GLU A 198 8.98 -11.54 -11.95
CA GLU A 198 10.01 -12.17 -12.80
C GLU A 198 11.39 -12.06 -12.16
N LEU A 199 11.74 -10.89 -11.63
CA LEU A 199 12.98 -10.65 -10.91
C LEU A 199 13.11 -11.54 -9.65
N GLU A 200 12.03 -11.73 -8.87
CA GLU A 200 12.02 -12.66 -7.73
C GLU A 200 12.42 -14.08 -8.15
N LYS A 201 11.89 -14.57 -9.28
CA LYS A 201 12.22 -15.91 -9.83
C LYS A 201 13.67 -16.00 -10.33
N THR A 202 14.22 -14.89 -10.83
CA THR A 202 15.62 -14.79 -11.22
C THR A 202 16.53 -14.81 -9.98
N LEU A 203 16.20 -14.01 -8.96
CA LEU A 203 16.92 -13.95 -7.68
C LEU A 203 16.90 -15.27 -6.92
N ALA A 204 15.80 -16.02 -6.96
CA ALA A 204 15.72 -17.34 -6.35
C ALA A 204 16.83 -18.29 -6.84
N ARG A 205 17.21 -18.17 -8.12
CA ARG A 205 18.18 -19.06 -8.80
C ARG A 205 19.59 -18.48 -8.91
N VAL A 206 19.84 -17.26 -8.45
CA VAL A 206 21.14 -16.60 -8.61
C VAL A 206 22.27 -17.35 -7.90
N GLU A 207 23.42 -17.36 -8.56
CA GLU A 207 24.71 -17.79 -7.99
C GLU A 207 25.30 -16.70 -7.08
N LEU A 208 25.32 -16.94 -5.76
CA LEU A 208 25.89 -15.99 -4.79
C LEU A 208 27.36 -16.29 -4.48
N ASN A 209 28.18 -15.26 -4.30
CA ASN A 209 29.54 -15.39 -3.78
C ASN A 209 29.58 -15.18 -2.25
N GLY A 210 28.92 -16.07 -1.49
CA GLY A 210 28.89 -15.99 -0.02
C GLY A 210 27.56 -16.45 0.59
N GLN A 211 27.37 -16.12 1.88
CA GLN A 211 26.11 -16.34 2.60
C GLN A 211 25.04 -15.30 2.22
N ASN A 212 25.43 -14.09 1.87
CA ASN A 212 24.52 -13.04 1.46
C ASN A 212 25.11 -12.21 0.32
N GLN A 213 24.26 -11.65 -0.53
CA GLN A 213 24.65 -10.72 -1.57
C GLN A 213 23.51 -9.75 -1.85
N THR A 214 23.86 -8.47 -2.00
CA THR A 214 22.94 -7.39 -2.36
C THR A 214 23.22 -6.93 -3.79
N PHE A 215 22.16 -6.74 -4.56
CA PHE A 215 22.15 -6.33 -5.96
C PHE A 215 21.38 -5.01 -6.12
N GLY A 216 21.68 -4.26 -7.16
CA GLY A 216 21.01 -2.99 -7.46
C GLY A 216 21.74 -1.78 -6.88
N LYS A 217 21.51 -0.61 -7.50
CA LYS A 217 22.24 0.64 -7.20
C LYS A 217 21.37 1.88 -7.13
N ALA A 218 20.06 1.75 -7.38
CA ALA A 218 19.17 2.90 -7.56
C ALA A 218 17.88 2.72 -6.76
N THR A 219 16.75 2.48 -7.42
CA THR A 219 15.42 2.50 -6.78
C THR A 219 15.11 1.18 -6.10
N VAL A 220 15.52 0.06 -6.69
CA VAL A 220 15.32 -1.28 -6.13
C VAL A 220 16.66 -1.89 -5.73
N HIS A 221 16.79 -2.30 -4.47
CA HIS A 221 17.89 -3.12 -3.97
C HIS A 221 17.34 -4.49 -3.57
N ALA A 222 17.94 -5.54 -4.10
CA ALA A 222 17.56 -6.92 -3.79
C ALA A 222 18.67 -7.63 -3.03
N THR A 223 18.38 -8.18 -1.87
CA THR A 223 19.32 -8.97 -1.08
C THR A 223 18.86 -10.41 -1.01
N VAL A 224 19.76 -11.33 -1.34
CA VAL A 224 19.51 -12.78 -1.23
C VAL A 224 20.37 -13.33 -0.09
N LEU A 225 19.72 -14.00 0.84
CA LEU A 225 20.33 -14.64 2.01
C LEU A 225 20.22 -16.15 1.90
N ARG A 226 21.32 -16.86 2.14
CA ARG A 226 21.35 -18.31 2.28
C ARG A 226 21.33 -18.69 3.75
N VAL A 227 20.35 -19.52 4.13
CA VAL A 227 20.15 -19.98 5.50
C VAL A 227 20.23 -21.50 5.52
N GLN A 228 21.19 -22.03 6.28
CA GLN A 228 21.29 -23.46 6.54
C GLN A 228 20.50 -23.80 7.81
N PRO A 229 19.53 -24.73 7.77
CA PRO A 229 18.69 -25.07 8.93
C PRO A 229 19.51 -25.48 10.17
N THR A 230 20.62 -26.19 9.96
CA THR A 230 21.48 -26.72 11.04
C THR A 230 22.37 -25.68 11.73
N GLN A 231 22.45 -24.46 11.21
CA GLN A 231 23.28 -23.37 11.74
C GLN A 231 22.48 -22.06 11.95
N ALA A 232 21.15 -22.11 11.88
CA ALA A 232 20.32 -20.92 11.95
C ALA A 232 20.40 -20.26 13.35
N PRO A 233 20.75 -18.97 13.45
CA PRO A 233 20.67 -18.24 14.71
C PRO A 233 19.21 -18.12 15.18
N PRO A 234 18.96 -17.92 16.49
CA PRO A 234 17.62 -17.83 17.06
C PRO A 234 16.75 -16.73 16.41
N HIS A 235 17.38 -15.66 15.90
CA HIS A 235 16.79 -14.62 15.06
C HIS A 235 17.76 -14.22 13.96
N LEU A 236 17.29 -14.11 12.71
CA LEU A 236 18.08 -13.58 11.61
C LEU A 236 17.73 -12.10 11.41
N ALA A 237 18.66 -11.22 11.78
CA ALA A 237 18.50 -9.77 11.65
C ALA A 237 19.20 -9.26 10.40
N PHE A 238 18.47 -8.51 9.57
CA PHE A 238 18.99 -7.74 8.46
C PHE A 238 18.79 -6.25 8.74
N ALA A 239 19.78 -5.43 8.41
CA ALA A 239 19.67 -3.98 8.49
C ALA A 239 20.09 -3.36 7.16
N SER A 240 19.32 -2.40 6.68
CA SER A 240 19.64 -1.64 5.47
C SER A 240 20.83 -0.70 5.72
N GLN A 241 21.44 -0.23 4.64
CA GLN A 241 22.35 0.90 4.73
C GLN A 241 21.57 2.15 5.17
N ARG A 242 22.25 3.03 5.91
CA ARG A 242 21.64 4.26 6.42
C ARG A 242 21.62 5.33 5.32
N GLU A 243 20.45 5.87 5.03
CA GLU A 243 20.24 6.96 4.08
C GLU A 243 20.18 8.31 4.82
N GLU A 244 21.02 9.27 4.45
CA GLU A 244 21.09 10.59 5.12
C GLU A 244 20.06 11.60 4.59
N SER A 245 19.47 11.38 3.42
CA SER A 245 18.60 12.38 2.75
C SER A 245 17.14 11.99 2.56
N GLY A 246 16.70 10.83 3.09
CA GLY A 246 15.31 10.34 2.99
C GLY A 246 14.52 10.53 4.29
N GLU A 247 13.19 10.58 4.20
CA GLU A 247 12.30 10.57 5.39
C GLU A 247 12.49 9.31 6.25
N VAL A 248 12.85 8.19 5.60
CA VAL A 248 13.27 6.94 6.24
C VAL A 248 14.78 6.84 6.13
N HIS A 249 15.47 6.82 7.26
CA HIS A 249 16.93 6.69 7.31
C HIS A 249 17.42 5.26 7.11
N GLY A 250 16.52 4.28 7.17
CA GLY A 250 16.83 2.87 6.99
C GLY A 250 15.80 1.99 7.67
N PHE A 251 15.95 0.69 7.51
CA PHE A 251 15.08 -0.29 8.14
C PHE A 251 15.87 -1.49 8.66
N LYS A 252 15.26 -2.21 9.60
CA LYS A 252 15.74 -3.48 10.13
C LYS A 252 14.65 -4.53 10.00
N VAL A 253 15.00 -5.76 9.64
CA VAL A 253 14.10 -6.90 9.58
C VAL A 253 14.64 -7.99 10.49
N ASP A 254 13.85 -8.41 11.46
CA ASP A 254 14.13 -9.55 12.33
C ASP A 254 13.21 -10.72 11.96
N LEU A 255 13.79 -11.79 11.41
CA LEU A 255 13.09 -13.01 11.03
C LEU A 255 13.15 -14.05 12.16
N PRO A 256 12.01 -14.64 12.55
CA PRO A 256 11.95 -15.64 13.60
C PRO A 256 12.50 -16.99 13.11
N SER A 257 13.11 -17.75 14.01
CA SER A 257 13.64 -19.09 13.71
C SER A 257 12.56 -20.10 13.34
N SER A 258 11.33 -19.95 13.83
CA SER A 258 10.17 -20.78 13.47
C SER A 258 9.89 -20.81 11.96
N LEU A 259 10.31 -19.78 11.22
CA LEU A 259 10.24 -19.71 9.76
C LEU A 259 11.05 -20.83 9.06
N PHE A 260 12.18 -21.22 9.64
CA PHE A 260 13.12 -22.18 9.05
C PHE A 260 12.93 -23.62 9.60
N VAL A 261 12.01 -23.79 10.56
CA VAL A 261 11.67 -25.10 11.16
C VAL A 261 10.43 -25.70 10.48
N MET A 262 9.61 -24.92 9.77
CA MET A 262 8.38 -25.36 9.11
C MET A 262 8.59 -26.32 7.91
N ALA A 263 9.83 -26.63 7.53
CA ALA A 263 10.14 -27.43 6.34
C ALA A 263 10.29 -28.94 6.60
N GLU A 264 9.92 -29.46 7.77
CA GLU A 264 9.92 -30.90 8.05
C GLU A 264 8.59 -31.57 7.68
N GLU A 265 8.29 -31.71 6.39
CA GLU A 265 7.38 -32.74 5.89
C GLU A 265 7.78 -33.16 4.46
N GLY A 266 8.80 -34.02 4.35
CA GLY A 266 8.96 -34.93 3.20
C GLY A 266 10.20 -34.82 2.31
N GLU A 267 10.96 -33.72 2.33
CA GLU A 267 12.23 -33.59 1.59
C GLU A 267 13.30 -32.91 2.46
N GLU A 268 14.53 -33.44 2.47
CA GLU A 268 15.69 -32.76 3.07
C GLU A 268 15.95 -31.44 2.32
N VAL A 269 15.37 -30.33 2.79
CA VAL A 269 15.69 -29.00 2.27
C VAL A 269 17.08 -28.61 2.75
N VAL A 270 18.06 -28.74 1.85
CA VAL A 270 19.49 -28.54 2.13
C VAL A 270 19.84 -27.07 2.42
N GLU A 271 19.05 -26.11 1.89
CA GLU A 271 19.30 -24.67 2.00
C GLU A 271 18.00 -23.87 1.80
N HIS A 272 17.67 -22.97 2.73
CA HIS A 272 16.62 -21.97 2.55
C HIS A 272 17.20 -20.67 1.96
N ARG A 273 16.43 -20.03 1.08
CA ARG A 273 16.78 -18.72 0.51
C ARG A 273 15.72 -17.70 0.90
N VAL A 274 16.17 -16.62 1.55
CA VAL A 274 15.34 -15.47 1.88
C VAL A 274 15.65 -14.36 0.88
N LEU A 275 14.60 -13.81 0.28
CA LEU A 275 14.66 -12.64 -0.58
C LEU A 275 14.18 -11.42 0.20
N LEU A 276 15.01 -10.39 0.25
CA LEU A 276 14.70 -9.09 0.83
C LEU A 276 14.76 -8.05 -0.29
N MET A 277 13.65 -7.39 -0.54
CA MET A 277 13.55 -6.30 -1.52
C MET A 277 13.39 -4.98 -0.79
N ASP A 278 14.29 -4.06 -1.05
CA ASP A 278 14.21 -2.67 -0.61
C ASP A 278 13.88 -1.78 -1.81
N ILE A 279 12.70 -1.18 -1.79
CA ILE A 279 12.14 -0.42 -2.91
C ILE A 279 11.89 1.02 -2.44
N ASN A 280 12.65 1.95 -3.02
CA ASN A 280 12.56 3.40 -2.78
C ASN A 280 11.56 4.07 -3.74
N SER A 281 10.38 3.46 -3.94
CA SER A 281 9.31 4.00 -4.78
C SER A 281 7.99 3.27 -4.56
N GLN A 282 6.91 4.03 -4.35
CA GLN A 282 5.54 3.49 -4.29
C GLN A 282 4.82 3.43 -5.64
N THR A 283 5.49 3.75 -6.76
CA THR A 283 4.87 3.86 -8.09
C THR A 283 4.06 2.63 -8.50
N MET A 284 4.55 1.43 -8.18
CA MET A 284 3.87 0.16 -8.47
C MET A 284 2.88 -0.31 -7.40
N PHE A 285 2.75 0.43 -6.30
CA PHE A 285 1.92 0.12 -5.12
C PHE A 285 0.99 1.28 -4.77
N GLN A 286 0.16 1.71 -5.72
CA GLN A 286 -0.85 2.74 -5.48
C GLN A 286 -2.25 2.17 -5.46
N ASP A 287 -2.98 2.46 -4.37
CA ASP A 287 -4.39 2.15 -4.21
C ASP A 287 -5.28 3.25 -4.81
N GLU A 288 -6.59 3.03 -4.87
CA GLU A 288 -7.56 4.00 -5.42
C GLU A 288 -7.52 5.37 -4.71
N ASN A 289 -7.13 5.38 -3.43
CA ASN A 289 -7.08 6.59 -2.62
C ASN A 289 -5.75 7.36 -2.75
N SER A 290 -4.78 6.85 -3.52
CA SER A 290 -3.42 7.42 -3.62
C SER A 290 -2.81 7.66 -2.24
N SER A 291 -2.93 6.64 -1.39
CA SER A 291 -2.48 6.64 0.00
C SER A 291 -0.98 6.94 0.12
N HIS A 292 -0.61 7.77 1.10
CA HIS A 292 0.78 8.24 1.26
C HIS A 292 1.63 7.28 2.10
N ILE A 293 2.62 6.65 1.49
CA ILE A 293 3.60 5.81 2.19
C ILE A 293 4.77 6.65 2.73
N LEU A 294 5.19 6.40 3.97
CA LEU A 294 6.33 7.06 4.60
C LEU A 294 7.61 6.85 3.77
N GLY A 295 8.19 7.95 3.28
CA GLY A 295 9.41 7.94 2.45
C GLY A 295 9.31 7.14 1.15
N ASP A 296 8.10 6.86 0.63
CA ASP A 296 7.87 5.97 -0.52
C ASP A 296 8.54 4.58 -0.39
N LYS A 297 8.82 4.15 0.84
CA LYS A 297 9.63 2.97 1.15
C LYS A 297 8.74 1.73 1.25
N VAL A 298 9.03 0.72 0.43
CA VAL A 298 8.36 -0.58 0.47
C VAL A 298 9.41 -1.68 0.66
N VAL A 299 9.18 -2.55 1.65
CA VAL A 299 10.08 -3.65 1.99
C VAL A 299 9.39 -4.99 1.71
N GLY A 300 9.87 -5.68 0.68
CA GLY A 300 9.43 -7.03 0.33
C GLY A 300 10.23 -8.09 1.06
N ILE A 301 9.55 -9.08 1.62
CA ILE A 301 10.19 -10.26 2.22
C ILE A 301 9.51 -11.49 1.66
N SER A 302 10.28 -12.42 1.10
CA SER A 302 9.77 -13.71 0.64
C SER A 302 10.76 -14.83 0.90
N LEU A 303 10.23 -16.04 1.06
CA LEU A 303 11.02 -17.26 1.16
C LEU A 303 10.85 -18.03 -0.15
N VAL A 304 11.96 -18.45 -0.76
CA VAL A 304 11.93 -19.15 -2.04
C VAL A 304 11.10 -20.44 -1.91
N ASP A 305 10.20 -20.64 -2.88
CA ASP A 305 9.30 -21.79 -3.01
C ASP A 305 8.27 -22.00 -1.87
N MET A 306 8.07 -21.01 -0.98
CA MET A 306 7.10 -21.10 0.11
C MET A 306 6.28 -19.82 0.31
N VAL A 307 4.96 -19.97 0.45
CA VAL A 307 4.07 -18.89 0.91
C VAL A 307 3.93 -19.02 2.42
N VAL A 308 4.37 -18.00 3.15
CA VAL A 308 4.39 -18.01 4.62
C VAL A 308 3.29 -17.12 5.17
N ALA A 309 2.37 -17.72 5.93
CA ALA A 309 1.29 -17.02 6.63
C ALA A 309 0.98 -17.68 7.98
N ASN A 310 0.31 -16.94 8.87
CA ASN A 310 -0.08 -17.39 10.23
C ASN A 310 1.10 -17.84 11.11
N LEU A 311 2.21 -17.11 11.06
CA LEU A 311 3.33 -17.32 11.96
C LEU A 311 2.90 -17.10 13.43
N SER A 312 3.32 -18.03 14.29
CA SER A 312 3.11 -17.91 15.74
C SER A 312 4.01 -16.83 16.35
N ASP A 313 5.27 -16.77 15.89
CA ASP A 313 6.20 -15.67 16.20
C ASP A 313 6.21 -14.70 15.01
N PRO A 314 5.86 -13.42 15.19
CA PRO A 314 5.79 -12.47 14.09
C PRO A 314 7.19 -12.05 13.61
N VAL A 315 7.27 -11.74 12.32
CA VAL A 315 8.40 -11.01 11.74
C VAL A 315 8.31 -9.55 12.17
N VAL A 316 9.45 -8.97 12.54
CA VAL A 316 9.51 -7.58 13.02
C VAL A 316 10.28 -6.73 12.01
N LEU A 317 9.62 -5.72 11.45
CA LEU A 317 10.25 -4.70 10.61
C LEU A 317 10.30 -3.39 11.40
N THR A 318 11.48 -2.82 11.58
CA THR A 318 11.66 -1.51 12.22
C THR A 318 12.06 -0.50 11.16
N PHE A 319 11.26 0.54 10.97
CA PHE A 319 11.56 1.67 10.09
C PHE A 319 12.10 2.83 10.93
N PHE A 320 13.30 3.32 10.62
CA PHE A 320 13.91 4.46 11.31
C PHE A 320 13.61 5.75 10.57
N HIS A 321 13.04 6.74 11.25
CA HIS A 321 12.61 7.99 10.64
C HIS A 321 12.75 9.15 11.64
N ASP A 322 12.71 10.38 11.14
CA ASP A 322 12.61 11.58 11.97
C ASP A 322 11.28 11.61 12.76
N GLN A 323 11.18 12.52 13.73
CA GLN A 323 9.91 12.70 14.46
C GLN A 323 8.78 13.04 13.50
N LEU A 324 7.76 12.16 13.48
CA LEU A 324 6.60 12.34 12.62
C LEU A 324 5.76 13.53 13.08
N PRO A 325 5.13 14.26 12.14
CA PRO A 325 4.18 15.30 12.48
C PRO A 325 3.04 14.76 13.36
N HIS A 326 2.65 15.55 14.37
CA HIS A 326 1.58 15.22 15.31
C HIS A 326 0.21 14.89 14.66
N ASN A 327 -0.02 15.37 13.44
CA ASN A 327 -1.24 15.17 12.66
C ASN A 327 -1.23 13.90 11.77
N VAL A 328 -0.27 13.01 11.97
CA VAL A 328 -0.13 11.78 11.18
C VAL A 328 0.09 10.61 12.14
N THR A 329 -0.68 9.54 11.94
CA THR A 329 -0.48 8.28 12.67
C THR A 329 0.09 7.26 11.69
N PRO A 330 1.29 6.72 11.93
CA PRO A 330 1.83 5.66 11.09
C PRO A 330 1.04 4.37 11.31
N LEU A 331 0.76 3.65 10.24
CA LEU A 331 0.08 2.36 10.24
C LEU A 331 0.87 1.35 9.41
N CYS A 332 1.27 0.23 10.01
CA CYS A 332 1.90 -0.87 9.30
C CYS A 332 0.90 -1.59 8.42
N VAL A 333 1.19 -1.66 7.12
CA VAL A 333 0.34 -2.28 6.11
C VAL A 333 1.17 -3.19 5.21
N PHE A 334 0.48 -4.07 4.50
CA PHE A 334 1.02 -4.88 3.42
C PHE A 334 0.21 -4.69 2.15
N TRP A 335 0.84 -4.91 1.00
CA TRP A 335 0.19 -4.83 -0.29
C TRP A 335 -0.63 -6.08 -0.57
N GLN A 336 -1.94 -5.93 -0.72
CA GLN A 336 -2.86 -6.99 -1.14
C GLN A 336 -3.19 -6.83 -2.61
N GLU A 337 -2.91 -7.86 -3.40
CA GLU A 337 -3.34 -7.90 -4.80
C GLU A 337 -4.79 -8.36 -4.90
N ASP A 338 -5.63 -7.55 -5.54
CA ASP A 338 -6.96 -8.01 -5.98
C ASP A 338 -6.79 -8.76 -7.31
N THR A 339 -7.29 -9.99 -7.36
CA THR A 339 -7.25 -10.81 -8.59
C THR A 339 -8.39 -10.48 -9.55
N THR A 340 -9.38 -9.69 -9.09
CA THR A 340 -10.60 -9.36 -9.83
C THR A 340 -10.61 -7.92 -10.35
N ALA A 341 -10.02 -6.98 -9.63
CA ALA A 341 -9.77 -5.62 -10.06
C ALA A 341 -8.31 -5.46 -10.49
N GLN A 342 -8.02 -4.71 -11.56
CA GLN A 342 -6.64 -4.44 -12.01
C GLN A 342 -5.82 -3.56 -11.03
N ALA A 343 -6.39 -3.21 -9.88
CA ALA A 343 -5.80 -2.41 -8.81
C ALA A 343 -5.57 -3.26 -7.56
N GLY A 344 -4.57 -2.91 -6.74
CA GLY A 344 -4.37 -3.51 -5.41
C GLY A 344 -4.71 -2.51 -4.31
N SER A 345 -4.66 -2.98 -3.06
CA SER A 345 -4.96 -2.15 -1.89
C SER A 345 -4.01 -2.43 -0.74
N TRP A 346 -3.78 -1.43 0.11
CA TRP A 346 -3.07 -1.60 1.37
C TRP A 346 -3.99 -2.19 2.44
N ASP A 347 -3.57 -3.28 3.08
CA ASP A 347 -4.28 -3.92 4.20
C ASP A 347 -3.36 -4.02 5.43
N SER A 348 -3.94 -4.04 6.63
CA SER A 348 -3.24 -4.17 7.92
C SER A 348 -3.44 -5.55 8.56
N TYR A 349 -4.18 -6.45 7.92
CA TYR A 349 -4.45 -7.79 8.44
C TYR A 349 -3.16 -8.57 8.80
N GLY A 350 -3.13 -9.11 10.02
CA GLY A 350 -1.99 -9.88 10.53
C GLY A 350 -0.78 -9.04 10.92
N CYS A 351 -0.84 -7.71 10.82
CA CYS A 351 0.20 -6.78 11.22
C CYS A 351 -0.22 -5.91 12.41
N THR A 352 0.70 -5.69 13.34
CA THR A 352 0.51 -4.77 14.48
C THR A 352 1.56 -3.67 14.45
N THR A 353 1.12 -2.44 14.68
CA THR A 353 1.98 -1.23 14.64
C THR A 353 2.38 -0.85 16.05
N VAL A 354 3.67 -0.71 16.30
CA VAL A 354 4.22 -0.14 17.53
C VAL A 354 4.95 1.15 17.19
N THR A 355 4.39 2.27 17.61
CA THR A 355 4.88 3.61 17.27
C THR A 355 5.92 4.08 18.29
N GLY A 356 7.11 4.46 17.82
CA GLY A 356 8.14 5.13 18.59
C GLY A 356 8.37 6.57 18.11
N THR A 357 9.22 7.32 18.82
CA THR A 357 9.51 8.72 18.49
C THR A 357 10.39 8.89 17.25
N SER A 358 11.27 7.93 16.98
CA SER A 358 12.22 7.94 15.84
C SER A 358 12.27 6.58 15.12
N GLN A 359 11.29 5.73 15.41
CA GLN A 359 11.14 4.44 14.77
C GLN A 359 9.68 3.98 14.81
N THR A 360 9.29 3.16 13.85
CA THR A 360 8.01 2.45 13.85
C THR A 360 8.30 0.96 13.66
N ASP A 361 7.82 0.12 14.58
CA ASP A 361 7.96 -1.33 14.48
C ASP A 361 6.66 -1.97 13.98
N CYS A 362 6.77 -2.73 12.89
CA CYS A 362 5.70 -3.53 12.30
C CYS A 362 5.92 -4.99 12.65
N ARG A 363 4.97 -5.60 13.37
CA ARG A 363 5.00 -7.02 13.71
C ARG A 363 3.95 -7.76 12.90
N CYS A 364 4.37 -8.55 11.93
CA CYS A 364 3.49 -9.21 10.96
C CYS A 364 3.63 -10.72 11.02
N ASN A 365 2.52 -11.45 10.82
CA ASN A 365 2.49 -12.91 10.88
C ASN A 365 2.58 -13.60 9.51
N HIS A 366 2.97 -12.88 8.47
CA HIS A 366 3.12 -13.38 7.10
C HIS A 366 4.32 -12.70 6.42
N LEU A 367 4.68 -13.17 5.23
CA LEU A 367 5.75 -12.59 4.40
C LEU A 367 5.18 -12.07 3.08
N THR A 368 5.26 -10.76 2.86
CA THR A 368 4.73 -10.05 1.67
C THR A 368 5.51 -8.75 1.43
N TYR A 369 4.89 -7.73 0.84
CA TYR A 369 5.42 -6.37 0.66
C TYR A 369 4.84 -5.45 1.72
N PHE A 370 5.68 -4.95 2.61
CA PHE A 370 5.30 -4.12 3.75
C PHE A 370 5.64 -2.65 3.54
N ALA A 371 4.81 -1.78 4.13
CA ALA A 371 5.03 -0.35 4.14
C ALA A 371 4.45 0.28 5.41
N VAL A 372 4.87 1.52 5.71
CA VAL A 372 4.24 2.35 6.75
C VAL A 372 3.37 3.39 6.08
N LEU A 373 2.06 3.24 6.22
CA LEU A 373 1.06 4.16 5.70
C LEU A 373 0.90 5.36 6.64
N MET A 374 0.97 6.56 6.07
CA MET A 374 0.73 7.81 6.78
C MET A 374 -0.75 8.15 6.79
N VAL A 375 -1.44 7.71 7.82
CA VAL A 375 -2.85 8.06 7.99
C VAL A 375 -2.93 9.47 8.55
N SER A 376 -3.52 10.39 7.77
CA SER A 376 -3.83 11.74 8.25
C SER A 376 -4.78 11.65 9.44
N SER A 377 -4.21 11.73 10.63
CA SER A 377 -4.95 11.74 11.88
C SER A 377 -5.01 13.19 12.31
N PRO A 378 -6.14 13.91 12.13
CA PRO A 378 -6.31 15.14 12.87
C PRO A 378 -6.25 14.75 14.35
N GLU A 379 -5.16 15.12 15.03
CA GLU A 379 -4.93 14.91 16.47
C GLU A 379 -6.03 15.54 17.35
N ILE A 380 -7.02 16.20 16.74
CA ILE A 380 -8.21 16.77 17.35
C ILE A 380 -9.19 15.73 17.94
N THR A 381 -9.08 14.42 17.68
CA THR A 381 -10.35 13.67 17.49
C THR A 381 -10.84 12.71 18.60
N TYR A 382 -10.08 12.43 19.67
CA TYR A 382 -10.63 11.67 20.82
C TYR A 382 -11.10 12.61 21.94
N VAL A 383 -10.15 13.24 22.63
CA VAL A 383 -10.43 14.05 23.83
C VAL A 383 -11.39 15.20 23.53
N HIS A 384 -11.16 15.95 22.44
CA HIS A 384 -12.05 17.04 22.08
C HIS A 384 -13.40 16.57 21.55
N ARG A 385 -13.48 15.39 20.92
CA ARG A 385 -14.76 14.84 20.47
C ARG A 385 -15.64 14.44 21.65
N ASP A 386 -15.08 13.82 22.68
CA ASP A 386 -15.81 13.51 23.92
C ASP A 386 -16.30 14.79 24.59
N TYR A 387 -15.45 15.81 24.70
CA TYR A 387 -15.87 17.11 25.23
C TYR A 387 -16.95 17.79 24.37
N LEU A 388 -16.82 17.78 23.05
CA LEU A 388 -17.82 18.34 22.12
C LEU A 388 -19.14 17.57 22.21
N SER A 389 -19.11 16.25 22.37
CA SER A 389 -20.28 15.41 22.58
C SER A 389 -20.99 15.78 23.89
N ILE A 390 -20.25 15.90 24.99
CA ILE A 390 -20.78 16.33 26.30
C ILE A 390 -21.41 17.73 26.21
N ILE A 391 -20.72 18.68 25.56
CA ILE A 391 -21.22 20.05 25.37
C ILE A 391 -22.52 20.05 24.55
N THR A 392 -22.57 19.25 23.47
CA THR A 392 -23.76 19.16 22.62
C THR A 392 -24.92 18.53 23.38
N TYR A 393 -24.68 17.45 24.10
CA TYR A 393 -25.70 16.75 24.88
C TYR A 393 -26.32 17.64 25.96
N ILE A 394 -25.49 18.32 26.76
CA ILE A 394 -25.95 19.24 27.80
C ILE A 394 -26.65 20.45 27.18
N GLY A 395 -26.10 21.00 26.09
CA GLY A 395 -26.68 22.14 25.38
C GLY A 395 -28.08 21.81 24.84
N CYS A 396 -28.23 20.74 24.07
CA CYS A 396 -29.52 20.30 23.50
C CYS A 396 -30.56 20.02 24.60
N MET A 397 -30.16 19.49 25.76
CA MET A 397 -31.07 19.33 26.90
C MET A 397 -31.60 20.67 27.42
N ILE A 398 -30.71 21.65 27.60
CA ILE A 398 -31.08 23.00 28.04
C ILE A 398 -31.97 23.68 26.98
N SER A 399 -31.60 23.57 25.70
CA SER A 399 -32.31 24.19 24.60
C SER A 399 -33.71 23.60 24.38
N ALA A 400 -33.85 22.28 24.48
CA ALA A 400 -35.16 21.62 24.42
C ALA A 400 -36.09 22.07 25.56
N LEU A 401 -35.58 22.17 26.79
CA LEU A 401 -36.35 22.65 27.94
C LEU A 401 -36.75 24.12 27.77
N ALA A 402 -35.81 24.98 27.35
CA ALA A 402 -36.05 26.39 27.10
C ALA A 402 -37.08 26.61 25.98
N SER A 403 -37.00 25.81 24.90
CA SER A 403 -37.93 25.82 23.79
C SER A 403 -39.36 25.49 24.26
N ILE A 404 -39.55 24.42 25.02
CA ILE A 404 -40.89 24.06 25.57
C ILE A 404 -41.44 25.17 26.47
N CYS A 405 -40.61 25.69 27.39
CA CYS A 405 -41.03 26.76 28.30
C CYS A 405 -41.45 28.01 27.53
N THR A 406 -40.71 28.36 26.48
CA THR A 406 -40.98 29.54 25.65
C THR A 406 -42.22 29.32 24.78
N ILE A 407 -42.42 28.13 24.22
CA ILE A 407 -43.65 27.78 23.48
C ILE A 407 -44.87 27.94 24.40
N PHE A 408 -44.82 27.42 25.63
CA PHE A 408 -45.90 27.58 26.60
C PHE A 408 -46.16 29.06 26.91
N PHE A 409 -45.11 29.83 27.22
CA PHE A 409 -45.21 31.26 27.47
C PHE A 409 -45.84 32.03 26.30
N LEU A 410 -45.39 31.78 25.08
CA LEU A 410 -45.92 32.41 23.86
C LEU A 410 -47.36 31.98 23.58
N TYR A 411 -47.71 30.73 23.86
CA TYR A 411 -49.08 30.24 23.75
C TYR A 411 -50.04 31.04 24.63
N PHE A 412 -49.73 31.22 25.93
CA PHE A 412 -50.58 32.04 26.81
C PHE A 412 -50.62 33.50 26.39
N ARG A 413 -49.50 34.04 25.92
CA ARG A 413 -49.40 35.44 25.48
C ARG A 413 -50.17 35.69 24.18
N SER A 414 -50.18 34.73 23.25
CA SER A 414 -50.92 34.82 21.99
C SER A 414 -52.44 34.96 22.23
N LYS A 415 -52.94 34.39 23.33
CA LYS A 415 -54.34 34.54 23.76
C LYS A 415 -54.68 35.97 24.24
N GLN A 416 -53.68 36.78 24.59
CA GLN A 416 -53.86 38.11 25.19
C GLN A 416 -53.58 39.28 24.23
N ARG A 417 -52.99 39.08 23.05
CA ARG A 417 -52.54 40.17 22.16
C ARG A 417 -52.92 39.97 20.70
N ASP A 418 -53.08 41.08 19.99
CA ASP A 418 -53.42 41.15 18.56
C ASP A 418 -52.28 40.74 17.59
N GLN A 419 -51.05 40.49 18.06
CA GLN A 419 -49.92 40.04 17.22
C GLN A 419 -49.84 38.50 17.07
N ILE A 420 -50.96 37.89 16.73
CA ILE A 420 -51.14 36.44 16.73
C ILE A 420 -50.20 35.73 15.73
N THR A 421 -50.07 36.24 14.50
CA THR A 421 -49.34 35.55 13.41
C THR A 421 -47.84 35.41 13.67
N SER A 422 -47.15 36.48 14.09
CA SER A 422 -45.69 36.41 14.34
C SER A 422 -45.36 35.51 15.53
N MET A 423 -46.22 35.47 16.56
CA MET A 423 -46.03 34.58 17.70
C MET A 423 -46.13 33.12 17.26
N HIS A 424 -47.09 32.77 16.39
CA HIS A 424 -47.21 31.41 15.87
C HIS A 424 -46.02 31.00 14.98
N ILE A 425 -45.46 31.91 14.17
CA ILE A 425 -44.25 31.60 13.37
C ILE A 425 -43.08 31.25 14.29
N HIS A 426 -42.87 32.08 15.33
CA HIS A 426 -41.82 31.83 16.32
C HIS A 426 -42.04 30.52 17.10
N MET A 427 -43.29 30.19 17.46
CA MET A 427 -43.63 28.90 18.07
C MET A 427 -43.33 27.71 17.17
N ASN A 428 -43.53 27.84 15.84
CA ASN A 428 -43.18 26.78 14.89
C ASN A 428 -41.66 26.60 14.77
N LEU A 429 -40.88 27.70 14.75
CA LEU A 429 -39.42 27.64 14.79
C LEU A 429 -38.92 26.93 16.05
N LEU A 430 -39.42 27.33 17.23
CA LEU A 430 -39.09 26.65 18.50
C LEU A 430 -39.53 25.18 18.50
N GLY A 431 -40.67 24.86 17.87
CA GLY A 431 -41.11 23.48 17.69
C GLY A 431 -40.16 22.67 16.81
N ALA A 432 -39.60 23.27 15.75
CA ALA A 432 -38.62 22.61 14.88
C ALA A 432 -37.26 22.44 15.56
N ILE A 433 -36.80 23.42 16.36
CA ILE A 433 -35.58 23.31 17.18
C ILE A 433 -35.74 22.20 18.22
N PHE A 434 -36.85 22.20 18.97
CA PHE A 434 -37.17 21.14 19.93
C PHE A 434 -37.16 19.75 19.29
N LEU A 435 -37.75 19.62 18.08
CA LEU A 435 -37.72 18.38 17.34
C LEU A 435 -36.30 17.96 16.98
N LEU A 436 -35.47 18.90 16.50
CA LEU A 436 -34.07 18.65 16.18
C LEU A 436 -33.27 18.20 17.41
N ASP A 437 -33.43 18.86 18.55
CA ASP A 437 -32.73 18.51 19.79
C ASP A 437 -33.12 17.11 20.26
N VAL A 438 -34.41 16.81 20.37
CA VAL A 438 -34.90 15.51 20.84
C VAL A 438 -34.44 14.38 19.92
N THR A 439 -34.46 14.61 18.60
CA THR A 439 -34.02 13.61 17.63
C THR A 439 -32.53 13.38 17.66
N PHE A 440 -31.74 14.42 17.87
CA PHE A 440 -30.30 14.31 18.06
C PHE A 440 -29.97 13.52 19.33
N LEU A 441 -30.63 13.85 20.44
CA LEU A 441 -30.41 13.24 21.75
C LEU A 441 -30.77 11.76 21.82
N ILE A 442 -31.72 11.31 20.98
CA ILE A 442 -32.13 9.90 20.89
C ILE A 442 -31.33 9.13 19.82
N SER A 443 -30.64 9.82 18.90
CA SER A 443 -29.91 9.21 17.77
C SER A 443 -28.83 8.23 18.22
N GLU A 444 -28.12 8.51 19.31
CA GLU A 444 -27.08 7.64 19.86
C GLU A 444 -27.66 6.33 20.42
N GLN A 445 -28.81 6.40 21.09
CA GLN A 445 -29.53 5.24 21.63
C GLN A 445 -30.16 4.41 20.49
N LEU A 446 -30.58 5.06 19.41
CA LEU A 446 -31.07 4.36 18.22
C LEU A 446 -29.92 3.68 17.45
N ALA A 447 -28.73 4.29 17.43
CA ALA A 447 -27.55 3.72 16.79
C ALA A 447 -26.99 2.50 17.55
N SER A 448 -27.16 2.47 18.88
CA SER A 448 -26.80 1.31 19.71
C SER A 448 -27.84 0.19 19.69
N SER A 449 -29.02 0.42 19.10
CA SER A 449 -30.04 -0.61 18.93
C SER A 449 -29.59 -1.66 17.90
N SER A 450 -29.92 -2.94 18.13
CA SER A 450 -29.60 -4.04 17.21
C SER A 450 -30.40 -4.02 15.90
N SER A 451 -31.40 -3.15 15.78
CA SER A 451 -32.26 -3.06 14.59
C SER A 451 -31.81 -1.96 13.65
N GLU A 452 -31.25 -2.34 12.51
CA GLU A 452 -30.83 -1.39 11.46
C GLU A 452 -31.99 -0.52 10.98
N ALA A 453 -33.20 -1.08 10.86
CA ALA A 453 -34.39 -0.34 10.45
C ALA A 453 -34.74 0.82 11.39
N VAL A 454 -34.51 0.64 12.70
CA VAL A 454 -34.74 1.67 13.72
C VAL A 454 -33.75 2.82 13.56
N CYS A 455 -32.47 2.49 13.30
CA CYS A 455 -31.46 3.52 13.03
C CYS A 455 -31.75 4.29 11.75
N ARG A 456 -32.16 3.61 10.67
CA ARG A 456 -32.56 4.28 9.42
C ARG A 456 -33.73 5.24 9.63
N ALA A 457 -34.75 4.83 10.37
CA ALA A 457 -35.88 5.70 10.73
C ALA A 457 -35.43 6.90 11.60
N GLY A 458 -34.51 6.68 12.54
CA GLY A 458 -33.90 7.74 13.34
C GLY A 458 -33.17 8.78 12.49
N GLY A 459 -32.31 8.33 11.57
CA GLY A 459 -31.58 9.20 10.65
C GLY A 459 -32.50 9.98 9.71
N LEU A 460 -33.58 9.35 9.23
CA LEU A 460 -34.63 10.01 8.43
C LEU A 460 -35.27 11.17 9.21
N PHE A 461 -35.63 10.93 10.47
CA PHE A 461 -36.31 11.90 11.31
C PHE A 461 -35.39 13.03 11.77
N LEU A 462 -34.11 12.74 12.03
CA LEU A 462 -33.09 13.74 12.30
C LEU A 462 -32.87 14.67 11.08
N HIS A 463 -32.79 14.10 9.87
CA HIS A 463 -32.64 14.87 8.63
C HIS A 463 -33.88 15.75 8.36
N PHE A 464 -35.09 15.22 8.57
CA PHE A 464 -36.33 16.00 8.47
C PHE A 464 -36.37 17.18 9.45
N SER A 465 -35.97 16.93 10.70
CA SER A 465 -35.97 17.96 11.75
C SER A 465 -34.95 19.07 11.45
N LEU A 466 -33.77 18.71 10.92
CA LEU A 466 -32.75 19.67 10.49
C LEU A 466 -33.27 20.58 9.36
N LEU A 467 -33.81 19.99 8.28
CA LEU A 467 -34.33 20.78 7.16
C LEU A 467 -35.54 21.65 7.57
N SER A 468 -36.38 21.15 8.47
CA SER A 468 -37.50 21.92 9.03
C SER A 468 -37.03 23.12 9.84
N CYS A 469 -36.02 22.93 10.70
CA CYS A 469 -35.39 24.01 11.46
C CYS A 469 -34.84 25.09 10.51
N LEU A 470 -34.08 24.70 9.49
CA LEU A 470 -33.53 25.64 8.50
C LEU A 470 -34.64 26.38 7.73
N THR A 471 -35.70 25.69 7.33
CA THR A 471 -36.82 26.32 6.59
C THR A 471 -37.56 27.33 7.47
N TRP A 472 -37.86 26.98 8.73
CA TRP A 472 -38.50 27.89 9.68
C TRP A 472 -37.60 29.07 10.07
N MET A 473 -36.29 28.87 10.13
CA MET A 473 -35.33 29.95 10.34
C MET A 473 -35.34 30.95 9.18
N GLY A 474 -35.50 30.46 7.94
CA GLY A 474 -35.73 31.30 6.76
C GLY A 474 -37.06 32.07 6.81
N ILE A 475 -38.15 31.38 7.19
CA ILE A 475 -39.48 31.98 7.32
C ILE A 475 -39.50 33.07 8.39
N GLU A 476 -38.88 32.83 9.55
CA GLU A 476 -38.77 33.82 10.61
C GLU A 476 -37.91 35.02 10.17
N GLY A 477 -36.83 34.80 9.42
CA GLY A 477 -36.05 35.87 8.80
C GLY A 477 -36.86 36.77 7.88
N TYR A 478 -37.72 36.17 7.05
CA TYR A 478 -38.65 36.93 6.22
C TYR A 478 -39.73 37.65 7.05
N ASN A 479 -40.27 37.01 8.08
CA ASN A 479 -41.27 37.61 8.98
C ASN A 479 -40.70 38.85 9.70
N LEU A 480 -39.46 38.75 10.22
CA LEU A 480 -38.76 39.87 10.85
C LEU A 480 -38.48 41.00 9.86
N TYR A 481 -38.04 40.68 8.64
CA TYR A 481 -37.84 41.67 7.57
C TYR A 481 -39.13 42.47 7.32
N ARG A 482 -40.27 41.77 7.19
CA ARG A 482 -41.58 42.41 7.00
C ARG A 482 -41.95 43.30 8.18
N LEU A 483 -41.76 42.85 9.42
CA LEU A 483 -42.08 43.63 10.61
C LEU A 483 -41.27 44.93 10.73
N VAL A 484 -40.02 44.95 10.25
CA VAL A 484 -39.12 46.10 10.37
C VAL A 484 -39.25 47.07 9.19
N ILE A 485 -39.40 46.57 7.96
CA ILE A 485 -39.33 47.38 6.74
C ILE A 485 -40.69 47.61 6.09
N GLU A 486 -41.54 46.57 6.02
CA GLU A 486 -42.89 46.71 5.46
C GLU A 486 -43.85 47.22 6.56
N VAL A 487 -44.09 48.53 6.58
CA VAL A 487 -45.10 49.13 7.47
C VAL A 487 -46.48 48.57 7.09
N PHE A 488 -46.95 47.61 7.90
CA PHE A 488 -48.25 46.92 7.89
C PHE A 488 -49.28 47.43 6.87
N ASN A 489 -49.35 46.82 5.67
CA ASN A 489 -50.57 46.91 4.87
C ASN A 489 -50.77 45.78 3.85
N ALA A 490 -50.76 44.52 4.29
CA ALA A 490 -51.28 43.42 3.47
C ALA A 490 -51.72 42.24 4.35
N TYR A 491 -52.95 42.28 4.86
CA TYR A 491 -53.61 41.11 5.46
C TYR A 491 -53.89 40.11 4.32
N HIS A 492 -53.01 39.12 4.16
CA HIS A 492 -53.24 38.02 3.24
C HIS A 492 -53.99 36.92 3.98
N ASP A 493 -55.18 36.59 3.51
CA ASP A 493 -55.93 35.44 4.01
C ASP A 493 -55.08 34.16 3.96
N HIS A 494 -55.14 33.38 5.04
CA HIS A 494 -54.43 32.10 5.21
C HIS A 494 -52.89 32.17 5.09
N PHE A 495 -52.28 33.34 5.36
CA PHE A 495 -50.82 33.51 5.30
C PHE A 495 -50.05 32.51 6.18
N LEU A 496 -50.48 32.28 7.42
CA LEU A 496 -49.85 31.30 8.32
C LEU A 496 -49.92 29.88 7.78
N LEU A 497 -51.04 29.49 7.17
CA LEU A 497 -51.23 28.15 6.61
C LEU A 497 -50.29 27.92 5.42
N LYS A 498 -50.12 28.93 4.55
CA LYS A 498 -49.14 28.87 3.45
C LYS A 498 -47.71 28.72 3.98
N LEU A 499 -47.35 29.44 5.03
CA LEU A 499 -46.03 29.32 5.66
C LEU A 499 -45.84 27.94 6.31
N CYS A 500 -46.85 27.39 6.98
CA CYS A 500 -46.76 26.04 7.53
C CYS A 500 -46.60 24.97 6.44
N LEU A 501 -47.31 25.10 5.31
CA LEU A 501 -47.15 24.21 4.16
C LEU A 501 -45.72 24.24 3.61
N VAL A 502 -45.11 25.42 3.53
CA VAL A 502 -43.71 25.54 3.10
C VAL A 502 -42.75 25.02 4.18
N GLY A 503 -42.92 25.48 5.43
CA GLY A 503 -42.04 25.20 6.57
C GLY A 503 -41.92 23.73 6.93
N TRP A 504 -43.02 22.97 6.85
CA TRP A 504 -43.04 21.55 7.15
C TRP A 504 -43.12 20.66 5.89
N GLY A 505 -43.83 21.12 4.86
CA GLY A 505 -44.06 20.33 3.65
C GLY A 505 -42.85 20.24 2.74
N LEU A 506 -42.05 21.30 2.59
CA LEU A 506 -40.84 21.27 1.77
C LEU A 506 -39.79 20.29 2.36
N PRO A 507 -39.43 20.35 3.66
CA PRO A 507 -38.57 19.35 4.30
C PRO A 507 -39.10 17.92 4.15
N PHE A 508 -40.40 17.72 4.38
CA PHE A 508 -41.03 16.40 4.27
C PHE A 508 -40.91 15.84 2.85
N PHE A 509 -41.20 16.64 1.84
CA PHE A 509 -41.08 16.25 0.44
C PHE A 509 -39.64 15.86 0.07
N CYS A 510 -38.65 16.67 0.46
CA CYS A 510 -37.24 16.39 0.20
C CYS A 510 -36.79 15.05 0.80
N VAL A 511 -37.10 14.83 2.09
CA VAL A 511 -36.72 13.62 2.79
C VAL A 511 -37.44 12.39 2.24
N MET A 512 -38.73 12.51 1.90
CA MET A 512 -39.48 11.41 1.28
C MET A 512 -38.96 11.04 -0.10
N LEU A 513 -38.53 12.01 -0.92
CA LEU A 513 -37.93 11.74 -2.21
C LEU A 513 -36.63 10.94 -2.06
N ILE A 514 -35.76 11.35 -1.14
CA ILE A 514 -34.49 10.65 -0.86
C ILE A 514 -34.75 9.22 -0.38
N PHE A 515 -35.71 9.07 0.53
CA PHE A 515 -36.14 7.78 1.04
C PHE A 515 -36.67 6.89 -0.07
N LEU A 516 -37.60 7.36 -0.90
CA LEU A 516 -38.16 6.60 -2.02
C LEU A 516 -37.11 6.25 -3.09
N SER A 517 -36.10 7.10 -3.28
CA SER A 517 -35.02 6.83 -4.23
C SER A 517 -34.13 5.67 -3.77
N SER A 518 -33.74 5.65 -2.50
CA SER A 518 -33.14 4.47 -1.89
C SER A 518 -33.17 4.57 -0.37
N TRP A 519 -33.73 3.54 0.26
CA TRP A 519 -33.78 3.40 1.72
C TRP A 519 -32.40 3.15 2.34
N THR A 520 -31.38 2.81 1.53
CA THR A 520 -30.00 2.58 1.98
C THR A 520 -29.19 3.87 2.15
N ASN A 521 -29.73 5.01 1.75
CA ASN A 521 -29.09 6.32 1.91
C ASN A 521 -29.04 6.80 3.38
N TYR A 522 -29.84 6.18 4.25
CA TYR A 522 -29.83 6.39 5.69
C TYR A 522 -29.31 5.14 6.37
N GLY A 523 -28.51 5.29 7.42
CA GLY A 523 -27.93 4.14 8.13
C GLY A 523 -27.00 4.54 9.28
N PRO A 524 -26.33 3.55 9.89
CA PRO A 524 -25.30 3.82 10.87
C PRO A 524 -24.11 4.52 10.20
N PHE A 525 -23.82 5.72 10.65
CA PHE A 525 -22.64 6.49 10.24
C PHE A 525 -21.59 6.35 11.34
N SER A 526 -20.60 5.51 11.08
CA SER A 526 -19.44 5.31 11.96
C SER A 526 -18.40 6.37 11.66
N ILE A 527 -18.12 7.25 12.62
CA ILE A 527 -16.96 8.13 12.54
C ILE A 527 -15.81 7.35 13.21
N PRO A 528 -14.78 6.91 12.46
CA PRO A 528 -13.71 6.09 13.00
C PRO A 528 -13.01 6.83 14.14
N VAL A 529 -12.95 6.20 15.32
CA VAL A 529 -12.15 6.66 16.45
C VAL A 529 -10.93 5.77 16.53
N TYR A 530 -9.76 6.36 16.32
CA TYR A 530 -8.49 5.70 16.58
C TYR A 530 -8.14 5.93 18.05
N GLU A 531 -8.28 4.89 18.86
CA GLU A 531 -7.84 4.91 20.27
C GLU A 531 -6.33 4.68 20.29
N SER A 532 -5.56 5.73 20.63
CA SER A 532 -4.09 5.70 20.66
C SER A 532 -3.51 4.89 21.83
N VAL A 533 -4.34 4.44 22.77
CA VAL A 533 -3.90 3.67 23.94
C VAL A 533 -4.75 2.40 24.05
N GLY A 534 -4.31 1.33 23.37
CA GLY A 534 -4.86 -0.02 23.57
C GLY A 534 -5.40 -0.74 22.33
N GLY A 535 -5.32 -0.15 21.14
CA GLY A 535 -5.64 -0.85 19.89
C GLY A 535 -7.11 -1.27 19.75
N LYS A 536 -8.03 -0.65 20.50
CA LYS A 536 -9.48 -0.84 20.33
C LYS A 536 -10.05 0.31 19.51
N SER A 537 -10.54 0.01 18.31
CA SER A 537 -11.38 0.94 17.56
C SER A 537 -12.75 1.00 18.22
N THR A 538 -13.08 2.08 18.93
CA THR A 538 -14.45 2.31 19.41
C THR A 538 -15.22 3.15 18.41
N ASN A 539 -16.10 2.53 17.62
CA ASN A 539 -16.91 3.24 16.65
C ASN A 539 -18.03 4.02 17.36
N ALA A 540 -17.83 5.32 17.59
CA ALA A 540 -18.94 6.20 17.94
C ALA A 540 -19.85 6.34 16.72
N THR A 541 -21.00 5.65 16.79
CA THR A 541 -21.93 5.42 15.70
C THR A 541 -23.17 6.30 15.91
N ILE A 542 -23.56 7.07 14.91
CA ILE A 542 -24.80 7.87 14.92
C ILE A 542 -25.67 7.45 13.74
N CYS A 543 -26.98 7.64 13.83
CA CYS A 543 -27.88 7.36 12.72
C CYS A 543 -27.94 8.58 11.77
N TRP A 544 -27.35 8.47 10.58
CA TRP A 544 -27.25 9.60 9.65
C TRP A 544 -27.24 9.18 8.17
N ILE A 545 -27.12 10.16 7.29
CA ILE A 545 -27.01 9.99 5.84
C ILE A 545 -25.63 9.40 5.51
N THR A 546 -25.59 8.31 4.75
CA THR A 546 -24.36 7.61 4.38
C THR A 546 -23.75 8.12 3.08
N SER A 547 -24.58 8.65 2.17
CA SER A 547 -24.15 9.14 0.86
C SER A 547 -23.55 10.55 0.93
N PRO A 548 -22.27 10.75 0.53
CA PRO A 548 -21.63 12.07 0.55
C PRO A 548 -22.26 13.04 -0.46
N LEU A 549 -22.79 12.54 -1.58
CA LEU A 549 -23.46 13.37 -2.59
C LEU A 549 -24.71 14.03 -2.01
N ILE A 550 -25.54 13.27 -1.29
CA ILE A 550 -26.77 13.78 -0.68
C ILE A 550 -26.43 14.79 0.42
N HIS A 551 -25.42 14.49 1.24
CA HIS A 551 -24.95 15.42 2.26
C HIS A 551 -24.53 16.77 1.66
N ASN A 552 -23.71 16.76 0.60
CA ASN A 552 -23.21 17.98 -0.02
C ASN A 552 -24.29 18.76 -0.77
N VAL A 553 -25.13 18.09 -1.55
CA VAL A 553 -26.14 18.77 -2.38
C VAL A 553 -27.32 19.23 -1.54
N VAL A 554 -27.90 18.33 -0.72
CA VAL A 554 -29.13 18.60 0.00
C VAL A 554 -28.85 19.37 1.28
N ASN A 555 -27.97 18.89 2.16
CA ASN A 555 -27.75 19.60 3.43
C ASN A 555 -26.95 20.88 3.23
N LEU A 556 -25.73 20.78 2.67
CA LEU A 556 -24.87 21.95 2.54
C LEU A 556 -25.42 22.95 1.53
N GLY A 557 -26.00 22.49 0.42
CA GLY A 557 -26.67 23.35 -0.56
C GLY A 557 -27.91 24.07 -0.01
N PHE A 558 -28.82 23.35 0.67
CA PHE A 558 -30.01 23.96 1.26
C PHE A 558 -29.65 24.93 2.39
N PHE A 559 -28.70 24.54 3.25
CA PHE A 559 -28.15 25.40 4.29
C PHE A 559 -27.56 26.69 3.70
N SER A 560 -26.74 26.59 2.65
CA SER A 560 -26.14 27.75 1.97
C SER A 560 -27.20 28.70 1.43
N LEU A 561 -28.26 28.17 0.83
CA LEU A 561 -29.36 28.95 0.29
C LEU A 561 -30.10 29.75 1.39
N VAL A 562 -30.48 29.08 2.48
CA VAL A 562 -31.16 29.70 3.63
C VAL A 562 -30.25 30.74 4.28
N PHE A 563 -28.98 30.42 4.48
CA PHE A 563 -28.01 31.32 5.08
C PHE A 563 -27.82 32.61 4.25
N LEU A 564 -27.67 32.48 2.93
CA LEU A 564 -27.57 33.63 2.02
C LEU A 564 -28.84 34.48 2.07
N PHE A 565 -30.02 33.84 2.02
CA PHE A 565 -31.30 34.53 2.12
C PHE A 565 -31.42 35.33 3.44
N ASN A 566 -31.15 34.68 4.58
CA ASN A 566 -31.21 35.31 5.90
C ASN A 566 -30.17 36.43 6.07
N SER A 567 -28.98 36.28 5.50
CA SER A 567 -27.95 37.33 5.52
C SER A 567 -28.38 38.58 4.75
N VAL A 568 -29.03 38.40 3.59
CA VAL A 568 -29.58 39.52 2.81
C VAL A 568 -30.70 40.21 3.59
N MET A 569 -31.62 39.44 4.18
CA MET A 569 -32.72 39.99 5.00
C MET A 569 -32.18 40.76 6.22
N LEU A 570 -31.20 40.19 6.94
CA LEU A 570 -30.56 40.83 8.08
C LEU A 570 -29.83 42.10 7.67
N GLY A 571 -29.09 42.08 6.56
CA GLY A 571 -28.41 43.26 6.02
C GLY A 571 -29.38 44.39 5.68
N ALA A 572 -30.54 44.07 5.10
CA ALA A 572 -31.59 45.04 4.82
C ALA A 572 -32.19 45.62 6.12
N MET A 573 -32.50 44.77 7.11
CA MET A 573 -33.01 45.21 8.42
C MET A 573 -32.00 46.10 9.15
N VAL A 574 -30.73 45.72 9.18
CA VAL A 574 -29.64 46.51 9.78
C VAL A 574 -29.55 47.88 9.11
N ARG A 575 -29.59 47.94 7.77
CA ARG A 575 -29.55 49.20 7.03
C ARG A 575 -30.72 50.12 7.40
N GLU A 576 -31.92 49.57 7.53
CA GLU A 576 -33.10 50.34 7.90
C GLU A 576 -33.04 50.81 9.36
N ILE A 577 -32.67 49.94 10.29
CA ILE A 577 -32.51 50.27 11.72
C ILE A 577 -31.45 51.36 11.90
N LEU A 578 -30.31 51.27 11.19
CA LEU A 578 -29.27 52.30 11.21
C LEU A 578 -29.74 53.62 10.60
N ARG A 579 -30.57 53.58 9.54
CA ARG A 579 -31.18 54.77 8.93
C ARG A 579 -32.12 55.50 9.89
N GLN A 580 -32.89 54.75 10.69
CA GLN A 580 -33.83 55.32 11.66
C GLN A 580 -33.14 55.78 12.96
N ASN A 581 -31.96 55.26 13.28
CA ASN A 581 -31.26 55.53 14.54
C ASN A 581 -30.46 56.85 14.53
N LYS A 582 -31.16 57.98 14.61
CA LYS A 582 -30.56 59.32 14.80
C LYS A 582 -30.29 59.70 16.28
N LYS A 583 -30.71 58.89 17.27
CA LYS A 583 -30.70 59.25 18.71
C LYS A 583 -30.18 58.14 19.63
N GLY A 584 -28.86 57.95 19.65
CA GLY A 584 -28.09 57.68 20.88
C GLY A 584 -28.14 56.31 21.61
N HIS A 585 -29.11 55.42 21.40
CA HIS A 585 -29.17 54.13 22.13
C HIS A 585 -28.40 52.98 21.46
N LYS A 586 -27.08 53.11 21.28
CA LYS A 586 -26.26 52.14 20.52
C LYS A 586 -26.26 50.71 21.10
N LEU A 587 -26.24 50.55 22.44
CA LEU A 587 -26.08 49.23 23.08
C LEU A 587 -27.32 48.35 22.97
N LYS A 588 -28.54 48.90 23.16
CA LYS A 588 -29.79 48.12 23.06
C LYS A 588 -30.01 47.61 21.64
N HIS A 589 -29.71 48.43 20.64
CA HIS A 589 -29.80 48.02 19.23
C HIS A 589 -28.73 47.00 18.88
N ALA A 590 -27.50 47.14 19.37
CA ALA A 590 -26.45 46.13 19.17
C ALA A 590 -26.84 44.77 19.77
N LEU A 591 -27.41 44.75 20.99
CA LEU A 591 -27.86 43.52 21.64
C LEU A 591 -29.03 42.85 20.90
N ALA A 592 -29.99 43.65 20.43
CA ALA A 592 -31.10 43.14 19.62
C ALA A 592 -30.62 42.59 18.27
N LEU A 593 -29.70 43.28 17.59
CA LEU A 593 -29.09 42.83 16.35
C LEU A 593 -28.27 41.55 16.53
N PHE A 594 -27.55 41.42 17.66
CA PHE A 594 -26.82 40.22 18.01
C PHE A 594 -27.75 39.02 18.25
N GLY A 595 -28.83 39.22 19.02
CA GLY A 595 -29.85 38.19 19.23
C GLY A 595 -30.54 37.77 17.93
N LEU A 596 -30.90 38.73 17.07
CA LEU A 596 -31.45 38.46 15.73
C LEU A 596 -30.46 37.68 14.86
N SER A 597 -29.18 38.00 14.93
CA SER A 597 -28.13 37.29 14.17
C SER A 597 -27.99 35.83 14.60
N ILE A 598 -28.11 35.53 15.90
CA ILE A 598 -28.08 34.15 16.41
C ILE A 598 -29.35 33.41 15.99
N LEU A 599 -30.53 34.03 16.16
CA LEU A 599 -31.82 33.45 15.78
C LEU A 599 -31.88 33.08 14.28
N LEU A 600 -31.24 33.88 13.42
CA LEU A 600 -31.21 33.67 11.97
C LEU A 600 -30.13 32.70 11.48
N GLY A 601 -29.35 32.11 12.38
CA GLY A 601 -28.37 31.07 12.07
C GLY A 601 -27.07 31.60 11.43
N ILE A 602 -26.74 32.87 11.60
CA ILE A 602 -25.46 33.44 11.12
C ILE A 602 -24.22 32.75 11.73
N PRO A 603 -24.22 32.27 13.00
CA PRO A 603 -23.10 31.53 13.56
C PRO A 603 -22.73 30.27 12.76
N TRP A 604 -23.62 29.73 11.94
CA TRP A 604 -23.31 28.58 11.10
C TRP A 604 -22.29 28.87 9.98
N VAL A 605 -22.00 30.15 9.67
CA VAL A 605 -20.87 30.52 8.79
C VAL A 605 -19.54 29.97 9.29
N LEU A 606 -19.41 29.81 10.62
CA LEU A 606 -18.23 29.23 11.24
C LEU A 606 -17.93 27.82 10.70
N VAL A 607 -18.94 27.08 10.21
CA VAL A 607 -18.75 25.78 9.55
C VAL A 607 -17.90 25.91 8.28
N PHE A 608 -18.13 26.94 7.45
CA PHE A 608 -17.32 27.19 6.25
C PHE A 608 -15.89 27.58 6.59
N PHE A 609 -15.70 28.37 7.65
CA PHE A 609 -14.36 28.71 8.14
C PHE A 609 -13.63 27.51 8.73
N SER A 610 -14.34 26.49 9.25
CA SER A 610 -13.71 25.26 9.75
C SER A 610 -12.98 24.45 8.67
N PHE A 611 -13.36 24.62 7.40
CA PHE A 611 -12.71 23.98 6.25
C PHE A 611 -11.42 24.70 5.82
N SER A 612 -11.19 25.94 6.24
CA SER A 612 -10.01 26.75 5.88
C SER A 612 -8.89 26.60 6.90
N SER A 613 -7.98 25.65 6.67
CA SER A 613 -6.64 25.42 7.26
C SER A 613 -6.39 25.72 8.76
N GLY A 614 -6.05 24.66 9.51
CA GLY A 614 -5.04 24.69 10.58
C GLY A 614 -5.51 25.10 11.97
N VAL A 615 -4.89 26.15 12.54
CA VAL A 615 -4.86 26.40 13.99
C VAL A 615 -6.22 26.85 14.56
N PHE A 616 -7.07 27.50 13.77
CA PHE A 616 -8.37 28.02 14.24
C PHE A 616 -9.52 27.02 14.14
N ARG A 617 -9.30 25.84 13.56
CA ARG A 617 -10.35 24.84 13.35
C ARG A 617 -10.97 24.39 14.67
N LEU A 618 -10.13 24.14 15.69
CA LEU A 618 -10.60 23.68 17.01
C LEU A 618 -11.48 24.73 17.70
N VAL A 619 -11.01 25.98 17.79
CA VAL A 619 -11.75 27.09 18.38
C VAL A 619 -13.07 27.32 17.66
N THR A 620 -13.04 27.25 16.31
CA THR A 620 -14.23 27.40 15.46
C THR A 620 -15.24 26.28 15.70
N LEU A 621 -14.78 25.03 15.83
CA LEU A 621 -15.65 23.88 16.14
C LEU A 621 -16.28 24.00 17.53
N TYR A 622 -15.51 24.31 18.58
CA TYR A 622 -16.06 24.52 19.92
C TYR A 622 -17.07 25.66 19.97
N THR A 623 -16.75 26.79 19.33
CA THR A 623 -17.63 27.96 19.28
C THR A 623 -18.91 27.62 18.53
N PHE A 624 -18.80 26.95 17.38
CA PHE A 624 -19.95 26.50 16.61
C PHE A 624 -20.84 25.54 17.41
N THR A 625 -20.25 24.53 18.05
CA THR A 625 -20.98 23.54 18.85
C THR A 625 -21.72 24.18 20.01
N ILE A 626 -21.09 25.09 20.76
CA ILE A 626 -21.72 25.79 21.89
C ILE A 626 -22.88 26.67 21.42
N ILE A 627 -22.69 27.44 20.34
CA ILE A 627 -23.74 28.33 19.84
C ILE A 627 -24.93 27.54 19.30
N ASN A 628 -24.66 26.46 18.57
CA ASN A 628 -25.71 25.65 17.97
C ASN A 628 -26.51 24.87 19.02
N SER A 629 -25.84 24.28 20.02
CA SER A 629 -26.52 23.52 21.06
C SER A 629 -27.32 24.38 22.04
N LEU A 630 -27.05 25.69 22.10
CA LEU A 630 -27.78 26.66 22.94
C LEU A 630 -28.65 27.63 22.12
N GLN A 631 -28.97 27.29 20.87
CA GLN A 631 -29.67 28.20 19.95
C GLN A 631 -31.15 28.42 20.32
N GLY A 632 -31.88 27.38 20.73
CA GLY A 632 -33.28 27.46 21.17
C GLY A 632 -33.40 27.86 22.62
#